data_AF-A0AAP7GVJ7-F1
#
_entry.id   AF-A0AAP7GVJ7-F1
#
_cell.length_a   1.000
_cell.length_b   1.000
_cell.length_c   1.000
_cell.angle_alpha   90.00
_cell.angle_beta   90.00
_cell.angle_gamma   90.00
#
_symmetry.space_group_name_H-M   'P 1'
#
loop_
_entity.id
_entity.type
_entity.pdbx_description
1 polymer ?
#
loop_
_entity_poly.entity_id
_entity_poly.type
_entity_poly.pdbx_seq_one_letter_code
_entity_poly.pdbx_strand_id
1 'polypeptide(L)'
;MPAMTLLSAPAVAEAACCPSDDNGTHMAQAGLGESRPAATNLSADPNWLVYGFEREGINYYQVNDLSGQVLLIIGKVDTTFWTLPAGKSPITVSLPSQRLALPEKSQRHVVLRQAEFSLVVYGAGSNATWAIELPATSR
;
A
#
# COMPACT_ATOMS: atom_id res chain seq x y z
N MET A 1 -46.86 -16.52 53.74
CA MET A 1 -46.14 -16.00 52.56
C MET A 1 -44.86 -15.33 53.05
N PRO A 2 -43.69 -15.87 52.69
CA PRO A 2 -42.61 -15.06 52.08
C PRO A 2 -41.99 -15.79 50.87
N ALA A 3 -42.05 -15.19 49.67
CA ALA A 3 -41.03 -14.29 49.08
C ALA A 3 -39.86 -15.07 48.47
N MET A 4 -40.08 -15.59 47.26
CA MET A 4 -39.07 -16.21 46.39
C MET A 4 -38.31 -15.11 45.65
N THR A 5 -37.03 -14.91 45.99
CA THR A 5 -36.15 -13.95 45.33
C THR A 5 -35.38 -14.66 44.21
N LEU A 6 -35.73 -14.37 42.96
CA LEU A 6 -34.97 -14.81 41.78
C LEU A 6 -33.76 -13.89 41.61
N LEU A 7 -32.55 -14.43 41.76
CA LEU A 7 -31.31 -13.73 41.45
C LEU A 7 -31.03 -13.87 39.94
N SER A 8 -31.26 -12.79 39.19
CA SER A 8 -30.93 -12.69 37.78
C SER A 8 -29.41 -12.61 37.59
N ALA A 9 -28.84 -13.51 36.78
CA ALA A 9 -27.44 -13.44 36.36
C ALA A 9 -27.24 -12.37 35.26
N PRO A 10 -26.11 -11.63 35.24
CA PRO A 10 -25.82 -10.70 34.16
C PRO A 10 -25.39 -11.47 32.91
N ALA A 11 -26.00 -11.17 31.76
CA ALA A 11 -25.52 -11.62 30.48
C ALA A 11 -24.14 -11.02 30.22
N VAL A 12 -23.16 -11.89 29.96
CA VAL A 12 -21.85 -11.49 29.45
C VAL A 12 -22.09 -10.92 28.05
N ALA A 13 -21.95 -9.61 27.89
CA ALA A 13 -21.94 -9.00 26.57
C ALA A 13 -20.62 -9.38 25.90
N GLU A 14 -20.63 -10.43 25.09
CA GLU A 14 -19.57 -10.71 24.14
C GLU A 14 -19.55 -9.57 23.11
N ALA A 15 -18.71 -8.56 23.35
CA ALA A 15 -18.31 -7.60 22.33
C ALA A 15 -17.31 -8.28 21.37
N ALA A 16 -17.78 -9.30 20.67
CA ALA A 16 -17.05 -10.00 19.63
C ALA A 16 -17.97 -10.11 18.42
N CYS A 17 -18.17 -9.01 17.68
CA CYS A 17 -18.76 -9.05 16.34
C CYS A 17 -18.66 -7.68 15.65
N CYS A 18 -17.44 -7.20 15.43
CA CYS A 18 -17.15 -6.52 14.18
C CYS A 18 -15.97 -7.25 13.57
N PRO A 19 -16.18 -8.21 12.64
CA PRO A 19 -15.11 -8.48 11.70
C PRO A 19 -14.85 -7.14 11.01
N SER A 20 -13.70 -6.52 11.26
CA SER A 20 -13.23 -5.48 10.36
C SER A 20 -13.26 -6.11 8.98
N ASP A 21 -13.90 -5.43 8.03
CA ASP A 21 -13.84 -5.77 6.61
C ASP A 21 -12.40 -5.53 6.11
N ASP A 22 -11.43 -6.27 6.64
CA ASP A 22 -10.03 -6.23 6.23
C ASP A 22 -9.89 -7.04 4.92
N ASN A 23 -10.57 -6.54 3.89
CA ASN A 23 -10.08 -6.68 2.51
C ASN A 23 -8.88 -5.75 2.26
N GLY A 24 -8.44 -4.99 3.27
CA GLY A 24 -7.34 -4.04 3.23
C GLY A 24 -6.01 -4.71 3.54
N THR A 25 -5.01 -4.48 2.69
CA THR A 25 -3.61 -4.74 2.99
C THR A 25 -3.25 -4.11 4.35
N HIS A 26 -2.69 -4.91 5.28
CA HIS A 26 -2.31 -4.41 6.61
C HIS A 26 -1.21 -3.35 6.49
N MET A 27 -1.55 -2.10 6.83
CA MET A 27 -0.66 -0.94 6.77
C MET A 27 0.07 -0.75 8.11
N ALA A 28 1.39 -0.58 8.07
CA ALA A 28 2.18 -0.27 9.26
C ALA A 28 2.06 1.21 9.66
N GLN A 29 2.14 1.50 10.96
CA GLN A 29 2.00 2.87 11.49
C GLN A 29 3.35 3.60 11.66
N ALA A 30 4.47 2.88 11.50
CA ALA A 30 5.82 3.41 11.67
C ALA A 30 6.81 2.64 10.77
N GLY A 31 8.01 3.21 10.57
CA GLY A 31 9.08 2.61 9.77
C GLY A 31 9.20 3.14 8.33
N LEU A 32 8.38 4.12 7.96
CA LEU A 32 8.51 4.81 6.67
C LEU A 32 9.89 5.46 6.53
N GLY A 33 10.57 5.20 5.43
CA GLY A 33 11.95 5.62 5.14
C GLY A 33 13.01 4.63 5.60
N GLU A 34 12.67 3.61 6.39
CA GLU A 34 13.63 2.60 6.82
C GLU A 34 13.98 1.64 5.68
N SER A 35 15.23 1.15 5.70
CA SER A 35 15.72 0.19 4.71
C SER A 35 15.06 -1.20 4.84
N ARG A 36 14.72 -1.60 6.07
CA ARG A 36 14.11 -2.89 6.40
C ARG A 36 13.07 -2.69 7.50
N PRO A 37 11.92 -2.08 7.19
CA PRO A 37 10.89 -1.81 8.18
C PRO A 37 10.28 -3.12 8.70
N ALA A 38 9.81 -3.11 9.94
CA ALA A 38 9.01 -4.19 10.51
C ALA A 38 7.56 -4.16 9.95
N ALA A 39 7.42 -4.33 8.64
CA ALA A 39 6.16 -4.28 7.90
C ALA A 39 6.02 -5.46 6.93
N THR A 40 4.77 -5.81 6.61
CA THR A 40 4.48 -6.88 5.63
C THR A 40 4.97 -6.48 4.25
N ASN A 41 5.64 -7.40 3.56
CA ASN A 41 5.99 -7.19 2.16
C ASN A 41 4.75 -7.41 1.27
N LEU A 42 4.37 -6.38 0.52
CA LEU A 42 3.22 -6.31 -0.38
C LEU A 42 3.61 -6.52 -1.86
N SER A 43 4.88 -6.80 -2.15
CA SER A 43 5.38 -6.93 -3.52
C SER A 43 4.68 -8.05 -4.30
N ALA A 44 4.21 -7.75 -5.51
CA ALA A 44 3.73 -8.75 -6.46
C ALA A 44 4.85 -9.33 -7.34
N ASP A 45 6.02 -8.69 -7.36
CA ASP A 45 7.18 -9.12 -8.13
C ASP A 45 8.39 -9.31 -7.21
N PRO A 46 9.10 -10.46 -7.27
CA PRO A 46 10.17 -10.80 -6.34
C PRO A 46 11.46 -9.98 -6.52
N ASN A 47 11.56 -9.12 -7.53
CA ASN A 47 12.72 -8.24 -7.73
C ASN A 47 12.66 -6.96 -6.87
N TRP A 48 11.55 -6.73 -6.18
CA TRP A 48 11.32 -5.56 -5.34
C TRP A 48 10.70 -5.94 -3.99
N LEU A 49 10.84 -5.05 -3.03
CA LEU A 49 10.15 -5.12 -1.75
C LEU A 49 9.21 -3.92 -1.66
N VAL A 50 7.95 -4.14 -1.29
CA VAL A 50 6.97 -3.06 -1.15
C VAL A 50 6.41 -3.09 0.26
N TYR A 51 6.42 -1.94 0.94
CA TYR A 51 5.90 -1.81 2.29
C TYR A 51 4.82 -0.73 2.32
N GLY A 52 3.68 -1.06 2.92
CA GLY A 52 2.55 -0.15 3.09
C GLY A 52 2.54 0.46 4.48
N PHE A 53 2.29 1.77 4.56
CA PHE A 53 2.15 2.50 5.80
C PHE A 53 0.92 3.38 5.75
N GLU A 54 0.29 3.61 6.90
CA GLU A 54 -0.79 4.57 7.06
C GLU A 54 -0.42 5.54 8.17
N ARG A 55 -0.66 6.83 7.92
CA ARG A 55 -0.51 7.87 8.93
C ARG A 55 -1.51 8.99 8.65
N GLU A 56 -2.32 9.30 9.66
CA GLU A 56 -3.25 10.44 9.62
C GLU A 56 -4.21 10.35 8.41
N GLY A 57 -4.63 9.13 8.03
CA GLY A 57 -5.52 8.88 6.90
C GLY A 57 -4.83 8.88 5.53
N ILE A 58 -3.51 9.02 5.49
CA ILE A 58 -2.72 8.98 4.27
C ILE A 58 -2.03 7.62 4.15
N ASN A 59 -2.23 6.95 3.01
CA ASN A 59 -1.54 5.72 2.69
C ASN A 59 -0.23 6.00 1.96
N TYR A 60 0.85 5.36 2.40
CA TYR A 60 2.17 5.45 1.79
C TYR A 60 2.64 4.07 1.34
N TYR A 61 3.19 4.01 0.13
CA TYR A 61 3.76 2.80 -0.44
C TYR A 61 5.23 3.05 -0.72
N GLN A 62 6.08 2.44 0.11
CA GLN A 62 7.52 2.49 -0.06
C GLN A 62 7.98 1.30 -0.89
N VAL A 63 8.81 1.56 -1.90
CA VAL A 63 9.47 0.52 -2.69
C VAL A 63 10.96 0.50 -2.35
N ASN A 64 11.47 -0.68 -2.03
CA ASN A 64 12.89 -0.94 -1.85
C ASN A 64 13.39 -1.92 -2.92
N ASP A 65 14.68 -1.82 -3.24
CA ASP A 65 15.36 -2.93 -3.91
C ASP A 65 15.67 -4.08 -2.93
N LEU A 66 16.23 -5.18 -3.43
CA LEU A 66 16.56 -6.36 -2.63
C LEU A 66 17.68 -6.14 -1.61
N SER A 67 18.48 -5.08 -1.76
CA SER A 67 19.46 -4.67 -0.75
C SER A 67 18.84 -3.86 0.38
N GLY A 68 17.56 -3.48 0.25
CA GLY A 68 16.83 -2.62 1.19
C GLY A 68 17.01 -1.14 0.89
N GLN A 69 17.60 -0.73 -0.24
CA GLN A 69 17.66 0.68 -0.60
C GLN A 69 16.24 1.16 -0.94
N VAL A 70 15.77 2.21 -0.26
CA VAL A 70 14.54 2.90 -0.61
C VAL A 70 14.71 3.53 -2.00
N LEU A 71 13.85 3.18 -2.94
CA LEU A 71 13.85 3.69 -4.31
C LEU A 71 12.89 4.86 -4.45
N LEU A 72 11.64 4.66 -4.03
CA LEU A 72 10.59 5.68 -4.12
C LEU A 72 9.53 5.46 -3.03
N ILE A 73 8.80 6.52 -2.72
CA ILE A 73 7.63 6.47 -1.84
C ILE A 73 6.48 7.17 -2.54
N ILE A 74 5.33 6.50 -2.64
CA ILE A 74 4.08 7.06 -3.16
C ILE A 74 3.13 7.35 -2.01
N GLY A 75 2.65 8.59 -1.89
CA GLY A 75 1.50 8.93 -1.06
C GLY A 75 0.21 8.80 -1.85
N LYS A 76 -0.85 8.32 -1.20
CA LYS A 76 -2.21 8.19 -1.74
C LYS A 76 -3.24 8.67 -0.73
N VAL A 77 -4.14 9.53 -1.18
CA VAL A 77 -5.43 9.83 -0.54
C VAL A 77 -6.49 9.76 -1.62
N ASP A 78 -7.51 8.93 -1.40
CA ASP A 78 -8.56 8.64 -2.39
C ASP A 78 -7.95 8.26 -3.76
N THR A 79 -8.21 9.07 -4.79
CA THR A 79 -7.70 8.90 -6.16
C THR A 79 -6.48 9.77 -6.46
N THR A 80 -6.00 10.53 -5.49
CA THR A 80 -4.87 11.44 -5.62
C THR A 80 -3.59 10.74 -5.19
N PHE A 81 -2.56 10.87 -6.04
CA PHE A 81 -1.25 10.27 -5.82
C PHE A 81 -0.16 11.34 -5.94
N TRP A 82 0.89 11.21 -5.14
CA TRP A 82 2.10 12.03 -5.24
C TRP A 82 3.33 11.22 -4.84
N THR A 83 4.50 11.66 -5.28
CA THR A 83 5.78 11.07 -4.86
C THR A 83 6.36 11.87 -3.70
N LEU A 84 7.01 11.18 -2.76
CA LEU A 84 7.88 11.83 -1.79
C LEU A 84 9.34 11.70 -2.23
N PRO A 85 10.19 12.71 -1.97
CA PRO A 85 11.62 12.59 -2.16
C PRO A 85 12.16 11.41 -1.34
N ALA A 86 12.74 10.43 -2.03
CA ALA A 86 13.32 9.25 -1.43
C ALA A 86 14.43 8.70 -2.33
N GLY A 87 15.29 7.85 -1.74
CA GLY A 87 16.37 7.20 -2.44
C GLY A 87 17.56 8.08 -2.77
N LYS A 88 18.56 7.46 -3.41
CA LYS A 88 19.86 8.09 -3.72
C LYS A 88 19.89 8.80 -5.07
N SER A 89 18.91 8.55 -5.94
CA SER A 89 18.89 9.06 -7.30
C SER A 89 17.45 9.37 -7.71
N PRO A 90 17.25 10.37 -8.58
CA PRO A 90 15.92 10.68 -9.11
C PRO A 90 15.33 9.46 -9.81
N ILE A 91 14.04 9.22 -9.59
CA ILE A 91 13.26 8.20 -10.28
C ILE A 91 12.11 8.87 -11.01
N THR A 92 11.88 8.45 -12.26
CA THR A 92 10.77 8.94 -13.06
C THR A 92 9.50 8.17 -12.71
N VAL A 93 8.45 8.90 -12.31
CA VAL A 93 7.15 8.33 -11.94
C VAL A 93 6.03 9.02 -12.72
N SER A 94 5.23 8.22 -13.44
CA SER A 94 4.01 8.64 -14.14
C SER A 94 2.81 8.47 -13.21
N LEU A 95 2.22 9.59 -12.79
CA LEU A 95 1.07 9.61 -11.89
C LEU A 95 -0.23 9.75 -12.68
N PRO A 96 -1.41 9.40 -12.12
CA PRO A 96 -2.68 9.56 -12.83
C PRO A 96 -2.96 11.03 -13.18
N SER A 97 -2.59 11.96 -12.29
CA SER A 97 -2.70 13.41 -12.49
C SER A 97 -1.66 13.97 -13.48
N GLN A 98 -0.55 13.27 -13.70
CA GLN A 98 0.53 13.66 -14.60
C GLN A 98 1.08 12.46 -15.34
N ARG A 99 0.45 12.14 -16.47
CA ARG A 99 0.82 10.99 -17.31
C ARG A 99 2.04 11.32 -18.15
N LEU A 100 3.07 10.50 -18.02
CA LEU A 100 4.26 10.53 -18.86
C LEU A 100 4.12 9.54 -20.02
N ALA A 101 4.82 9.81 -21.12
CA ALA A 101 4.95 8.84 -22.21
C ALA A 101 5.73 7.62 -21.70
N LEU A 102 5.09 6.46 -21.72
CA LEU A 102 5.69 5.21 -21.25
C LEU A 102 6.51 4.59 -22.38
N PRO A 103 7.67 3.98 -22.10
CA PRO A 103 8.47 3.33 -23.13
C PRO A 103 7.72 2.12 -23.73
N GLU A 104 7.23 2.24 -24.98
CA GLU A 104 6.34 1.23 -25.60
C GLU A 104 6.95 -0.17 -25.76
N LYS A 105 8.29 -0.27 -25.84
CA LYS A 105 9.02 -1.54 -26.04
C LYS A 105 9.68 -2.07 -24.76
N SER A 106 9.41 -1.47 -23.62
CA SER A 106 10.01 -1.91 -22.36
C SER A 106 9.19 -3.00 -21.69
N GLN A 107 9.88 -3.95 -21.07
CA GLN A 107 9.24 -4.96 -20.23
C GLN A 107 8.49 -4.26 -19.08
N ARG A 108 7.25 -4.67 -18.85
CA ARG A 108 6.38 -4.16 -17.79
C ARG A 108 6.31 -5.17 -16.66
N HIS A 109 6.64 -4.73 -15.45
CA HIS A 109 6.56 -5.54 -14.24
C HIS A 109 5.54 -4.92 -13.27
N VAL A 110 4.66 -5.76 -12.70
CA VAL A 110 3.68 -5.31 -11.69
C VAL A 110 4.31 -5.48 -10.33
N VAL A 111 4.68 -4.36 -9.70
CA VAL A 111 5.42 -4.36 -8.44
C VAL A 111 4.49 -4.40 -7.23
N LEU A 112 3.33 -3.73 -7.32
CA LEU A 112 2.25 -3.81 -6.34
C LEU A 112 0.93 -3.92 -7.08
N ARG A 113 0.05 -4.80 -6.61
CA ARG A 113 -1.33 -4.91 -7.09
C ARG A 113 -2.29 -4.64 -5.93
N GLN A 114 -3.18 -3.68 -6.10
CA GLN A 114 -4.30 -3.39 -5.19
C GLN A 114 -5.61 -3.41 -5.99
N ALA A 115 -6.75 -3.39 -5.31
CA ALA A 115 -8.06 -3.34 -5.97
C ALA A 115 -8.25 -2.06 -6.78
N GLU A 116 -7.78 -0.93 -6.26
CA GLU A 116 -8.02 0.40 -6.83
C GLU A 116 -6.91 0.90 -7.77
N PHE A 117 -5.74 0.26 -7.76
CA PHE A 117 -4.60 0.65 -8.60
C PHE A 117 -3.54 -0.46 -8.67
N SER A 118 -2.61 -0.32 -9.59
CA SER A 118 -1.36 -1.08 -9.63
C SER A 118 -0.17 -0.13 -9.72
N LEU A 119 0.91 -0.44 -9.00
CA LEU A 119 2.21 0.18 -9.21
C LEU A 119 3.01 -0.71 -10.13
N VAL A 120 3.47 -0.15 -11.23
CA VAL A 120 4.23 -0.87 -12.26
C VAL A 120 5.54 -0.17 -12.55
N VAL A 121 6.48 -0.91 -13.11
CA VAL A 121 7.73 -0.37 -13.62
C VAL A 121 7.95 -0.86 -15.06
N TYR A 122 8.33 0.08 -15.92
CA TYR A 122 8.72 -0.14 -17.30
C TYR A 122 10.22 -0.02 -17.45
N GLY A 123 10.86 -1.08 -17.95
CA GLY A 123 12.30 -1.12 -18.15
C GLY A 123 13.07 -1.45 -16.87
N ALA A 124 14.35 -1.12 -16.83
CA ALA A 124 15.26 -1.44 -15.72
C ALA A 124 16.32 -0.35 -15.50
N GLY A 125 16.90 -0.32 -14.30
CA GLY A 125 17.96 0.61 -13.94
C GLY A 125 17.52 2.07 -13.90
N SER A 126 18.43 2.99 -14.19
CA SER A 126 18.20 4.44 -14.13
C SER A 126 17.20 4.97 -15.16
N ASN A 127 16.95 4.21 -16.23
CA ASN A 127 16.00 4.58 -17.28
C ASN A 127 14.60 4.00 -17.04
N ALA A 128 14.40 3.29 -15.93
CA ALA A 128 13.11 2.73 -15.58
C ALA A 128 12.10 3.87 -15.30
N THR A 129 10.88 3.70 -15.82
CA THR A 129 9.76 4.59 -15.52
C THR A 129 8.74 3.84 -14.70
N TRP A 130 8.45 4.34 -13.51
CA TRP A 130 7.40 3.82 -12.65
C TRP A 130 6.07 4.45 -13.04
N ALA A 131 4.96 3.74 -12.87
CA ALA A 131 3.65 4.27 -13.17
C ALA A 131 2.58 3.75 -12.21
N ILE A 132 1.63 4.62 -11.89
CA ILE A 132 0.37 4.22 -11.28
C ILE A 132 -0.66 3.99 -12.38
N GLU A 133 -1.16 2.75 -12.43
CA GLU A 133 -2.23 2.36 -13.32
C GLU A 133 -3.52 2.17 -12.53
N LEU A 134 -4.60 2.81 -12.98
CA LEU A 134 -5.94 2.61 -12.42
C LEU A 134 -6.62 1.45 -13.15
N PRO A 135 -7.53 0.70 -12.49
CA PRO A 135 -8.34 -0.33 -13.12
C PRO A 135 -9.04 0.23 -14.36
N ALA A 136 -9.18 -0.60 -15.40
CA ALA A 136 -10.03 -0.25 -16.53
C ALA A 136 -11.46 -0.10 -16.01
N THR A 137 -12.05 1.09 -16.14
CA THR A 137 -13.47 1.27 -15.89
C THR A 137 -14.24 0.41 -16.89
N SER A 138 -14.93 -0.63 -16.43
CA SER A 138 -15.91 -1.35 -17.26
C SER A 138 -17.00 -0.36 -17.66
N ARG A 139 -17.05 -0.02 -18.96
CA ARG A 139 -18.19 0.69 -19.56
C ARG A 139 -19.32 -0.27 -19.86
#